data_AF-A0A9X3LZZ3-F1
#
_entry.id   AF-A0A9X3LZZ3-F1
#
_cell.length_a   1.000
_cell.length_b   1.000
_cell.length_c   1.000
_cell.angle_alpha   90.00
_cell.angle_beta   90.00
_cell.angle_gamma   90.00
#
_symmetry.space_group_name_H-M   'P 1'
#
loop_
_entity.id
_entity.type
_entity.pdbx_description
1 polymer ?
#
loop_
_entity_poly.entity_id
_entity_poly.type
_entity_poly.pdbx_seq_one_letter_code
_entity_poly.pdbx_strand_id
1 'polypeptide(L)'
;RYTNAHRFKALEVFDRTQSVTKTVRELGYPGRWTLHRWIRQRSEPPSSPIRRTTLKRYPFTTKLKAVELFNSGMSPDAVAAELSLNSKMSVYAWAQRFREEGKWGLMSATERKQSAGIVTHNALEKSLPDDARQLKKLAARLSAEKAVLEKELEEIKKDDSIDPTNLSNRFKTIVVDALRSAFPISLLLDIVGLSSSSFYYQLKAMKSPSKYAELTEKITEIVQDSGFS
;
A
#
# COMPACT_ATOMS: atom_id res chain seq x y z
N ARG A 1 29.64 26.19 -20.51
CA ARG A 1 30.60 25.46 -19.64
C ARG A 1 31.99 26.05 -19.90
N TYR A 2 32.80 26.35 -18.88
CA TYR A 2 34.15 26.90 -19.05
C TYR A 2 35.17 25.76 -19.28
N THR A 3 36.12 25.96 -20.19
CA THR A 3 37.21 25.02 -20.46
C THR A 3 38.37 25.26 -19.48
N ASN A 4 39.29 24.29 -19.36
CA ASN A 4 40.50 24.48 -18.56
C ASN A 4 41.36 25.64 -19.09
N ALA A 5 41.40 25.86 -20.40
CA ALA A 5 42.09 27.00 -21.02
C ALA A 5 41.48 28.35 -20.56
N HIS A 6 40.16 28.46 -20.47
CA HIS A 6 39.49 29.64 -19.92
C HIS A 6 39.83 29.85 -18.44
N ARG A 7 39.97 28.77 -17.66
CA ARG A 7 40.39 28.84 -16.26
C ARG A 7 41.82 29.36 -16.12
N PHE A 8 42.78 28.84 -16.89
CA PHE A 8 44.17 29.28 -16.84
C PHE A 8 44.32 30.74 -17.26
N LYS A 9 43.69 31.14 -18.37
CA LYS A 9 43.72 32.54 -18.84
C LYS A 9 43.11 33.50 -17.82
N ALA A 10 42.02 33.12 -17.15
CA ALA A 10 41.43 33.94 -16.10
C ALA A 10 42.31 34.06 -14.85
N LEU A 11 43.06 33.01 -14.50
CA LEU A 11 44.03 33.05 -13.39
C LEU A 11 45.28 33.87 -13.75
N GLU A 12 45.75 33.82 -15.00
CA GLU A 12 46.87 34.63 -15.49
C GLU A 12 46.54 36.14 -15.47
N VAL A 13 45.36 36.52 -15.96
CA VAL A 13 44.89 37.92 -15.90
C VAL A 13 44.66 38.35 -14.45
N PHE A 14 44.25 37.42 -13.57
CA PHE A 14 44.17 37.68 -12.13
C PHE A 14 45.53 37.96 -11.50
N ASP A 15 46.56 37.19 -11.85
CA ASP A 15 47.92 37.40 -11.35
C ASP A 15 48.47 38.77 -11.75
N ARG A 16 48.13 39.24 -12.96
CA ARG A 16 48.52 40.57 -13.45
C ARG A 16 47.73 41.71 -12.79
N THR A 17 46.42 41.55 -12.56
CA THR A 17 45.55 42.65 -12.11
C THR A 17 45.31 42.67 -10.59
N GLN A 18 45.62 41.57 -9.89
CA GLN A 18 45.40 41.33 -8.46
C GLN A 18 43.97 41.68 -7.98
N SER A 19 42.98 41.66 -8.88
CA SER A 19 41.61 42.09 -8.58
C SER A 19 40.56 41.30 -9.35
N VAL A 20 39.68 40.61 -8.61
CA VAL A 20 38.58 39.81 -9.17
C VAL A 20 37.58 40.67 -9.96
N THR A 21 37.38 41.93 -9.59
CA THR A 21 36.45 42.81 -10.30
C THR A 21 37.04 43.28 -11.64
N LYS A 22 38.35 43.58 -11.68
CA LYS A 22 39.03 44.04 -12.89
C LYS A 22 39.21 42.91 -13.90
N THR A 23 39.63 41.73 -13.45
CA THR A 23 39.72 40.51 -14.28
C THR A 23 38.42 40.17 -15.00
N VAL A 24 37.30 40.18 -14.27
CA VAL A 24 35.98 39.84 -14.84
C VAL A 24 35.50 40.91 -15.81
N ARG A 25 35.81 42.19 -15.55
CA ARG A 25 35.50 43.29 -16.47
C ARG A 25 36.35 43.21 -17.75
N GLU A 26 37.61 42.80 -17.65
CA GLU A 26 38.52 42.69 -18.78
C GLU A 26 38.22 41.46 -19.67
N LEU A 27 37.97 40.30 -19.07
CA LEU A 27 37.71 39.07 -19.81
C LEU A 27 36.25 38.86 -20.18
N GLY A 28 35.30 39.52 -19.50
CA GLY A 28 33.85 39.30 -19.65
C GLY A 28 33.35 37.96 -19.08
N TYR A 29 34.27 37.11 -18.60
CA TYR A 29 34.04 35.84 -17.94
C TYR A 29 35.23 35.53 -17.01
N PRO A 30 35.13 34.59 -16.05
CA PRO A 30 33.91 33.98 -15.51
C PRO A 30 33.20 34.93 -14.52
N GLY A 31 32.05 34.54 -13.96
CA GLY A 31 31.46 35.31 -12.86
C GLY A 31 32.37 35.39 -11.63
N ARG A 32 32.30 36.49 -10.85
CA ARG A 32 33.19 36.75 -9.68
C ARG A 32 33.33 35.56 -8.73
N TRP A 33 32.23 34.88 -8.42
CA TRP A 33 32.22 33.72 -7.52
C TRP A 33 33.00 32.52 -8.08
N THR A 34 32.94 32.33 -9.41
CA THR A 34 33.69 31.27 -10.10
C THR A 34 35.18 31.55 -10.08
N LEU A 35 35.60 32.81 -10.25
CA LEU A 35 37.00 33.20 -10.15
C LEU A 35 37.54 33.00 -8.74
N HIS A 36 36.80 33.42 -7.70
CA HIS A 36 37.16 33.13 -6.30
C HIS A 36 37.30 31.63 -6.00
N ARG A 37 36.45 30.79 -6.60
CA ARG A 37 36.57 29.32 -6.49
C ARG A 37 37.84 28.81 -7.16
N TRP A 38 38.16 29.29 -8.36
CA TRP A 38 39.38 28.89 -9.08
C TRP A 38 40.66 29.32 -8.37
N ILE A 39 40.66 30.49 -7.73
CA ILE A 39 41.77 30.99 -6.90
C ILE A 39 41.98 30.08 -5.69
N ARG A 40 40.91 29.71 -4.96
CA ARG A 40 41.01 28.74 -3.83
C ARG A 40 41.56 27.38 -4.28
N GLN A 41 41.07 26.88 -5.41
CA GLN A 41 41.52 25.62 -6.02
C GLN A 41 42.89 25.70 -6.71
N ARG A 42 43.58 26.85 -6.68
CA ARG A 42 44.97 26.98 -7.17
C ARG A 42 45.97 26.51 -6.12
N SER A 43 45.67 26.79 -4.85
CA SER A 43 46.54 26.47 -3.71
C SER A 43 46.27 25.08 -3.12
N GLU A 44 45.07 24.54 -3.34
CA GLU A 44 44.66 23.22 -2.86
C GLU A 44 44.48 22.26 -4.05
N PRO A 45 45.13 21.07 -4.07
CA PRO A 45 44.79 20.06 -5.05
C PRO A 45 43.28 19.75 -4.95
N PRO A 46 42.58 19.49 -6.07
CA PRO A 46 41.15 19.22 -6.03
C PRO A 46 40.90 18.05 -5.08
N SER A 47 40.22 18.31 -3.95
CA SER A 47 39.82 17.26 -3.02
C SER A 47 39.14 16.17 -3.84
N SER A 48 39.64 14.94 -3.74
CA SER A 48 39.02 13.78 -4.37
C SER A 48 37.53 13.81 -4.07
N PRO A 49 36.65 13.59 -5.07
CA PRO A 49 35.23 13.58 -4.82
C PRO A 49 34.96 12.57 -3.71
N ILE A 50 34.24 12.99 -2.66
CA ILE A 50 33.82 12.10 -1.59
C ILE A 50 32.97 11.01 -2.23
N ARG A 51 33.57 9.84 -2.48
CA ARG A 51 32.85 8.67 -2.95
C ARG A 51 32.03 8.18 -1.77
N ARG A 52 30.74 8.52 -1.76
CA ARG A 52 29.80 7.92 -0.81
C ARG A 52 29.84 6.42 -1.02
N THR A 53 30.43 5.68 -0.08
CA THR A 53 30.42 4.22 -0.11
C THR A 53 28.95 3.77 -0.07
N THR A 54 28.55 2.95 -1.03
CA THR A 54 27.21 2.34 -1.01
C THR A 54 27.05 1.58 0.30
N LEU A 55 26.02 1.92 1.07
CA LEU A 55 25.73 1.23 2.34
C LEU A 55 25.51 -0.27 2.04
N LYS A 56 26.33 -1.13 2.65
CA LYS A 56 26.16 -2.58 2.56
C LYS A 56 24.78 -2.95 3.10
N ARG A 57 23.97 -3.60 2.26
CA ARG A 57 22.64 -4.08 2.64
C ARG A 57 22.79 -5.46 3.27
N TYR A 58 22.19 -5.65 4.43
CA TYR A 58 22.11 -6.94 5.11
C TYR A 58 20.68 -7.50 4.97
N PRO A 59 20.51 -8.81 4.75
CA PRO A 59 19.19 -9.42 4.71
C PRO A 59 18.53 -9.39 6.09
N PHE A 60 17.19 -9.48 6.12
CA PHE A 60 16.42 -9.49 7.37
C PHE A 60 16.91 -10.54 8.38
N THR A 61 17.26 -11.74 7.92
CA THR A 61 17.73 -12.85 8.76
C THR A 61 19.00 -12.48 9.55
N THR A 62 19.96 -11.83 8.90
CA THR A 62 21.19 -11.37 9.55
C THR A 62 20.92 -10.27 10.57
N LYS A 63 20.00 -9.34 10.27
CA LYS A 63 19.62 -8.29 11.22
C LYS A 63 18.90 -8.86 12.44
N LEU A 64 18.01 -9.82 12.23
CA LEU A 64 17.27 -10.50 13.29
C LEU A 64 18.23 -11.27 14.20
N LYS A 65 19.14 -12.07 13.62
CA LYS A 65 20.18 -12.77 14.38
C LYS A 65 21.07 -11.79 15.17
N ALA A 66 21.43 -10.64 14.59
CA ALA A 66 22.19 -9.61 15.30
C ALA A 66 21.46 -9.08 16.54
N VAL A 67 20.15 -8.86 16.43
CA VAL A 67 19.33 -8.40 17.55
C VAL A 67 19.14 -9.49 18.61
N GLU A 68 18.97 -10.75 18.20
CA GLU A 68 18.88 -11.89 19.13
C GLU A 68 20.15 -12.05 19.95
N LEU A 69 21.32 -12.01 19.30
CA LEU A 69 22.63 -12.10 19.97
C LEU A 69 22.87 -10.91 20.91
N PHE A 70 22.45 -9.71 20.51
CA PHE A 70 22.52 -8.53 21.36
C PHE A 70 21.59 -8.66 22.59
N ASN A 71 20.37 -9.16 22.40
CA ASN A 71 19.41 -9.37 23.49
C ASN A 71 19.82 -10.51 24.42
N SER A 72 20.60 -11.50 23.95
CA SER A 72 21.22 -12.53 24.80
C SER A 72 22.42 -12.01 25.60
N GLY A 73 22.75 -10.71 25.52
CA GLY A 73 23.80 -10.08 26.31
C GLY A 73 25.17 -10.00 25.65
N MET A 74 25.30 -10.35 24.36
CA MET A 74 26.57 -10.19 23.66
C MET A 74 26.88 -8.72 23.41
N SER A 75 28.17 -8.36 23.50
CA SER A 75 28.60 -7.00 23.20
C SER A 75 28.41 -6.69 21.70
N PRO A 76 28.04 -5.45 21.33
CA PRO A 76 27.89 -5.07 19.92
C PRO A 76 29.14 -5.30 19.07
N ASP A 77 30.33 -5.20 19.68
CA ASP A 77 31.61 -5.49 19.05
C ASP A 77 31.74 -6.99 18.71
N ALA A 78 31.37 -7.87 19.64
CA ALA A 78 31.35 -9.32 19.41
C ALA A 78 30.31 -9.73 18.36
N VAL A 79 29.10 -9.15 18.42
CA VAL A 79 28.04 -9.40 17.43
C VAL A 79 28.47 -8.95 16.03
N ALA A 80 29.15 -7.80 15.93
CA ALA A 80 29.66 -7.30 14.66
C ALA A 80 30.76 -8.20 14.07
N ALA A 81 31.64 -8.74 14.91
CA ALA A 81 32.66 -9.70 14.49
C ALA A 81 32.02 -11.01 13.99
N GLU A 82 31.11 -11.59 14.79
CA GLU A 82 30.42 -12.84 14.48
C GLU A 82 29.64 -12.79 13.16
N LEU A 83 28.93 -11.69 12.91
CA LEU A 83 28.09 -11.52 11.73
C LEU A 83 28.78 -10.75 10.59
N SER A 84 30.09 -10.51 10.71
CA SER A 84 30.89 -9.77 9.72
C SER A 84 30.25 -8.43 9.30
N LEU A 85 29.79 -7.67 10.31
CA LEU A 85 29.15 -6.37 10.14
C LEU A 85 30.21 -5.28 10.01
N ASN A 86 30.03 -4.39 9.03
CA ASN A 86 30.93 -3.26 8.80
C ASN A 86 30.92 -2.23 9.96
N SER A 87 29.90 -2.23 10.82
CA SER A 87 29.80 -1.27 11.92
C SER A 87 28.98 -1.83 13.08
N LYS A 88 29.54 -1.80 14.28
CA LYS A 88 28.85 -2.12 15.54
C LYS A 88 27.64 -1.22 15.81
N MET A 89 27.65 0.01 15.28
CA MET A 89 26.52 0.94 15.39
C MET A 89 25.26 0.40 14.70
N SER A 90 25.42 -0.49 13.73
CA SER A 90 24.28 -1.14 13.06
C SER A 90 23.51 -2.04 14.02
N VAL A 91 24.20 -2.71 14.95
CA VAL A 91 23.57 -3.56 15.98
C VAL A 91 22.69 -2.72 16.90
N TYR A 92 23.19 -1.57 17.38
CA TYR A 92 22.39 -0.65 18.19
C TYR A 92 21.17 -0.11 17.44
N ALA A 93 21.35 0.34 16.19
CA ALA A 93 20.26 0.85 15.38
C ALA A 93 19.17 -0.21 15.11
N TRP A 94 19.57 -1.47 14.88
CA TRP A 94 18.64 -2.57 14.68
C TRP A 94 17.95 -2.98 15.98
N ALA A 95 18.68 -3.06 17.10
CA ALA A 95 18.09 -3.37 18.40
C ALA A 95 17.07 -2.31 18.84
N GLN A 96 17.36 -1.03 18.60
CA GLN A 96 16.42 0.06 18.88
C GLN A 96 15.15 -0.07 18.02
N ARG A 97 15.31 -0.24 16.70
CA ARG A 97 14.16 -0.41 15.79
C ARG A 97 13.34 -1.66 16.10
N PHE A 98 13.99 -2.73 16.57
CA PHE A 98 13.30 -3.93 16.99
C PHE A 98 12.51 -3.72 18.29
N ARG A 99 12.98 -2.88 19.22
CA ARG A 99 12.19 -2.51 20.41
C ARG A 99 10.97 -1.67 20.05
N GLU A 100 11.10 -0.76 19.09
CA GLU A 100 10.02 0.15 18.69
C GLU A 100 8.98 -0.53 17.78
N GLU A 101 9.43 -1.25 16.75
CA GLU A 101 8.59 -1.79 15.68
C GLU A 101 8.62 -3.33 15.60
N GLY A 102 9.31 -4.02 16.50
CA GLY A 102 9.47 -5.48 16.43
C GLY A 102 10.20 -5.95 15.17
N LYS A 103 9.80 -7.14 14.68
CA LYS A 103 10.34 -7.70 13.42
C LYS A 103 10.12 -6.77 12.22
N TRP A 104 9.04 -6.00 12.21
CA TRP A 104 8.74 -5.05 11.14
C TRP A 104 9.83 -4.00 10.97
N GLY A 105 10.41 -3.49 12.06
CA GLY A 105 11.48 -2.48 12.06
C GLY A 105 12.78 -2.90 11.38
N LEU A 106 13.00 -4.21 11.25
CA LEU A 106 14.21 -4.76 10.63
C LEU A 106 14.02 -5.07 9.14
N MET A 107 12.78 -5.29 8.71
CA MET A 107 12.44 -5.62 7.33
C MET A 107 12.55 -4.38 6.42
N SER A 108 13.03 -4.61 5.21
CA SER A 108 12.95 -3.64 4.11
C SER A 108 11.51 -3.47 3.60
N ALA A 109 11.23 -2.40 2.87
CA ALA A 109 9.91 -2.16 2.28
C ALA A 109 9.44 -3.31 1.38
N THR A 110 10.35 -4.00 0.68
CA THR A 110 10.06 -5.17 -0.14
C THR A 110 9.75 -6.41 0.70
N GLU A 111 10.54 -6.68 1.73
CA GLU A 111 10.32 -7.80 2.66
C GLU A 111 9.01 -7.62 3.43
N ARG A 112 8.66 -6.38 3.83
CA ARG A 112 7.37 -6.06 4.47
C ARG A 112 6.18 -6.38 3.54
N LYS A 113 6.27 -5.99 2.27
CA LYS A 113 5.21 -6.28 1.27
C LYS A 113 5.01 -7.77 1.05
N GLN A 114 6.09 -8.54 0.98
CA GLN A 114 6.03 -10.01 0.85
C GLN A 114 5.46 -10.67 2.11
N SER A 115 5.89 -10.22 3.30
CA SER A 115 5.44 -10.78 4.59
C SER A 115 3.97 -10.48 4.88
N ALA A 116 3.45 -9.36 4.40
CA ALA A 116 2.04 -8.98 4.52
C ALA A 116 1.11 -9.78 3.58
N GLY A 117 1.63 -10.73 2.79
CA GLY A 117 0.84 -11.50 1.83
C GLY A 117 0.28 -10.65 0.68
N ILE A 118 0.77 -9.42 0.50
CA ILE A 118 0.31 -8.53 -0.57
C ILE A 118 0.93 -9.06 -1.87
N VAL A 119 0.15 -9.86 -2.61
CA VAL A 119 0.50 -10.35 -3.93
C VAL A 119 0.76 -9.15 -4.85
N THR A 120 1.95 -9.10 -5.46
CA THR A 120 2.26 -8.05 -6.44
C THR A 120 1.33 -8.18 -7.64
N HIS A 121 0.97 -7.08 -8.30
CA HIS A 121 0.12 -7.07 -9.50
C HIS A 121 0.55 -8.13 -10.53
N ASN A 122 1.84 -8.16 -10.88
CA ASN A 122 2.39 -9.12 -11.85
C ASN A 122 2.30 -10.59 -11.40
N ALA A 123 2.30 -10.86 -10.09
CA ALA A 123 2.15 -12.22 -9.58
C ALA A 123 0.68 -12.65 -9.62
N LEU A 124 -0.24 -11.72 -9.37
CA LEU A 124 -1.67 -11.95 -9.53
C LEU A 124 -2.00 -12.23 -11.00
N GLU A 125 -1.52 -11.38 -11.92
CA GLU A 125 -1.71 -11.56 -13.38
C GLU A 125 -1.25 -12.92 -13.87
N LYS A 126 -0.08 -13.39 -13.41
CA LYS A 126 0.46 -14.72 -13.76
C LYS A 126 -0.33 -15.89 -13.19
N SER A 127 -1.11 -15.68 -12.13
CA SER A 127 -1.94 -16.72 -11.52
C SER A 127 -3.30 -16.89 -12.22
N LEU A 128 -3.69 -15.94 -13.07
CA LEU A 128 -4.91 -16.04 -13.86
C LEU A 128 -4.73 -17.08 -14.98
N PRO A 129 -5.80 -17.80 -15.34
CA PRO A 129 -5.74 -18.71 -16.49
C PRO A 129 -5.54 -17.96 -17.81
N ASP A 130 -4.69 -18.49 -18.69
CA ASP A 130 -4.49 -17.93 -20.04
C ASP A 130 -5.65 -18.29 -21.01
N ASP A 131 -6.51 -19.23 -20.64
CA ASP A 131 -7.63 -19.66 -21.45
C ASP A 131 -8.72 -18.58 -21.56
N ALA A 132 -8.91 -18.01 -22.75
CA ALA A 132 -9.91 -16.96 -23.01
C ALA A 132 -11.34 -17.35 -22.59
N ARG A 133 -11.71 -18.64 -22.67
CA ARG A 133 -13.03 -19.14 -22.22
C ARG A 133 -13.15 -19.12 -20.70
N GLN A 134 -12.09 -19.51 -19.99
CA GLN A 134 -12.06 -19.49 -18.53
C GLN A 134 -12.08 -18.05 -18.01
N LEU A 135 -11.31 -17.15 -18.63
CA LEU A 135 -11.33 -15.71 -18.32
C LEU A 135 -12.71 -15.10 -18.49
N LYS A 136 -13.42 -15.39 -19.59
CA LYS A 136 -14.80 -14.92 -19.79
C LYS A 136 -15.75 -15.43 -18.71
N LYS A 137 -15.61 -16.70 -18.30
CA LYS A 137 -16.42 -17.29 -17.23
C LYS A 137 -16.13 -16.64 -15.87
N LEU A 138 -14.85 -16.41 -15.55
CA LEU A 138 -14.43 -15.70 -14.34
C LEU A 138 -14.93 -14.26 -14.32
N ALA A 139 -14.79 -13.53 -15.43
CA ALA A 139 -15.28 -12.17 -15.55
C ALA A 139 -16.80 -12.08 -15.34
N ALA A 140 -17.57 -13.01 -15.92
CA ALA A 140 -19.02 -13.07 -15.68
C ALA A 140 -19.36 -13.36 -14.21
N ARG A 141 -18.65 -14.29 -13.56
CA ARG A 141 -18.84 -14.58 -12.13
C ARG A 141 -18.50 -13.37 -11.26
N LEU A 142 -17.35 -12.74 -11.48
CA LEU A 142 -16.91 -11.54 -10.76
C LEU A 142 -17.88 -10.36 -10.96
N SER A 143 -18.45 -10.19 -12.16
CA SER A 143 -19.46 -9.15 -12.37
C SER A 143 -20.73 -9.39 -11.55
N ALA A 144 -21.15 -10.65 -11.40
CA ALA A 144 -22.31 -11.00 -10.59
C ALA A 144 -22.00 -10.86 -9.10
N GLU A 145 -20.81 -11.29 -8.66
CA GLU A 145 -20.35 -11.16 -7.26
C GLU A 145 -20.24 -9.71 -6.83
N LYS A 146 -19.67 -8.85 -7.68
CA LYS A 146 -19.64 -7.41 -7.45
C LYS A 146 -21.05 -6.83 -7.29
N ALA A 147 -21.98 -7.18 -8.19
CA ALA A 147 -23.35 -6.69 -8.13
C ALA A 147 -24.09 -7.17 -6.87
N VAL A 148 -23.86 -8.42 -6.44
CA VAL A 148 -24.37 -8.96 -5.18
C VAL A 148 -23.85 -8.14 -4.00
N LEU A 149 -22.53 -7.94 -3.89
CA LEU A 149 -21.93 -7.19 -2.79
C LEU A 149 -22.42 -5.73 -2.74
N GLU A 150 -22.52 -5.07 -3.89
CA GLU A 150 -23.08 -3.72 -3.98
C GLU A 150 -24.53 -3.70 -3.48
N LYS A 151 -25.34 -4.70 -3.85
CA LYS A 151 -26.71 -4.78 -3.35
C LYS A 151 -26.82 -5.14 -1.88
N GLU A 152 -25.99 -6.04 -1.37
CA GLU A 152 -25.94 -6.36 0.05
C GLU A 152 -25.60 -5.09 0.85
N LEU A 153 -24.62 -4.31 0.41
CA LEU A 153 -24.26 -3.04 1.04
C LEU A 153 -25.40 -2.01 0.99
N GLU A 154 -26.12 -1.92 -0.12
CA GLU A 154 -27.28 -1.02 -0.23
C GLU A 154 -28.40 -1.41 0.74
N GLU A 155 -28.69 -2.70 0.89
CA GLU A 155 -29.75 -3.16 1.79
C GLU A 155 -29.32 -3.10 3.26
N ILE A 156 -28.05 -3.38 3.60
CA ILE A 156 -27.50 -3.19 4.96
C ILE A 156 -27.59 -1.71 5.37
N LYS A 157 -27.31 -0.78 4.45
CA LYS A 157 -27.43 0.66 4.73
C LYS A 157 -28.87 1.14 4.96
N LYS A 158 -29.88 0.37 4.56
CA LYS A 158 -31.29 0.72 4.76
C LYS A 158 -31.84 0.23 6.10
N ASP A 159 -31.24 -0.82 6.66
CA ASP A 159 -31.67 -1.43 7.92
C ASP A 159 -30.44 -1.77 8.76
N ASP A 160 -30.14 -0.89 9.72
CA ASP A 160 -29.02 -1.03 10.66
C ASP A 160 -29.11 -2.28 11.56
N SER A 161 -30.25 -2.98 11.56
CA SER A 161 -30.46 -4.21 12.33
C SER A 161 -29.85 -5.45 11.68
N ILE A 162 -29.38 -5.34 10.43
CA ILE A 162 -28.84 -6.46 9.66
C ILE A 162 -27.37 -6.70 10.03
N ASP A 163 -27.09 -7.85 10.64
CA ASP A 163 -25.72 -8.28 10.94
C ASP A 163 -24.97 -8.66 9.64
N PRO A 164 -23.90 -7.93 9.26
CA PRO A 164 -23.12 -8.22 8.06
C PRO A 164 -22.40 -9.56 8.10
N THR A 165 -22.17 -10.11 9.30
CA THR A 165 -21.43 -11.37 9.49
C THR A 165 -22.31 -12.60 9.32
N ASN A 166 -23.64 -12.45 9.42
CA ASN A 166 -24.58 -13.56 9.31
C ASN A 166 -25.87 -13.17 8.56
N LEU A 167 -25.77 -13.11 7.24
CA LEU A 167 -26.89 -12.78 6.37
C LEU A 167 -27.97 -13.88 6.40
N SER A 168 -29.15 -13.53 6.90
CA SER A 168 -30.31 -14.43 6.92
C SER A 168 -30.70 -14.89 5.50
N ASN A 169 -31.21 -16.12 5.38
CA ASN A 169 -31.75 -16.64 4.10
C ASN A 169 -32.82 -15.72 3.50
N ARG A 170 -33.56 -14.98 4.33
CA ARG A 170 -34.53 -13.97 3.87
C ARG A 170 -33.82 -12.82 3.16
N PHE A 171 -32.77 -12.27 3.76
CA PHE A 171 -31.96 -11.20 3.17
C PHE A 171 -31.30 -11.63 1.86
N LYS A 172 -30.68 -12.81 1.88
CA LYS A 172 -30.13 -13.46 0.68
C LYS A 172 -31.16 -13.56 -0.45
N THR A 173 -32.41 -13.88 -0.11
CA THR A 173 -33.50 -13.97 -1.08
C THR A 173 -33.88 -12.60 -1.65
N ILE A 174 -33.88 -11.54 -0.86
CA ILE A 174 -34.15 -10.16 -1.32
C ILE A 174 -33.09 -9.73 -2.35
N VAL A 175 -31.81 -9.95 -2.04
CA VAL A 175 -30.69 -9.62 -2.94
C VAL A 175 -30.79 -10.40 -4.25
N VAL A 176 -31.06 -11.71 -4.18
CA VAL A 176 -31.22 -12.54 -5.38
C VAL A 176 -32.46 -12.12 -6.19
N ASP A 177 -33.60 -11.81 -5.54
CA ASP A 177 -34.81 -11.40 -6.25
C ASP A 177 -34.67 -10.01 -6.91
N ALA A 178 -33.82 -9.14 -6.38
CA ALA A 178 -33.49 -7.86 -7.01
C ALA A 178 -32.59 -8.03 -8.26
N LEU A 179 -31.67 -9.01 -8.24
CA LEU A 179 -30.66 -9.19 -9.29
C LEU A 179 -31.00 -10.25 -10.36
N ARG A 180 -32.03 -11.07 -10.13
CA ARG A 180 -32.47 -12.16 -11.04
C ARG A 180 -32.82 -11.73 -12.47
N SER A 181 -33.07 -10.43 -12.71
CA SER A 181 -33.34 -9.88 -14.04
C SER A 181 -32.06 -9.62 -14.85
N ALA A 182 -30.94 -9.35 -14.17
CA ALA A 182 -29.66 -9.00 -14.78
C ALA A 182 -28.72 -10.21 -14.90
N PHE A 183 -28.84 -11.22 -14.02
CA PHE A 183 -27.93 -12.36 -13.97
C PHE A 183 -28.66 -13.71 -13.87
N PRO A 184 -28.04 -14.82 -14.32
CA PRO A 184 -28.61 -16.15 -14.17
C PRO A 184 -28.84 -16.52 -12.70
N ILE A 185 -30.03 -17.02 -12.38
CA ILE A 185 -30.41 -17.31 -10.98
C ILE A 185 -29.52 -18.38 -10.34
N SER A 186 -29.08 -19.37 -11.12
CA SER A 186 -28.18 -20.43 -10.64
C SER A 186 -26.83 -19.88 -10.19
N LEU A 187 -26.31 -18.87 -10.89
CA LEU A 187 -25.06 -18.21 -10.54
C LEU A 187 -25.22 -17.37 -9.28
N LEU A 188 -26.32 -16.63 -9.15
CA LEU A 188 -26.61 -15.81 -7.96
C LEU A 188 -26.74 -16.68 -6.70
N LEU A 189 -27.46 -17.81 -6.80
CA LEU A 189 -27.64 -18.75 -5.71
C LEU A 189 -26.31 -19.38 -5.26
N ASP A 190 -25.43 -19.71 -6.21
CA ASP A 190 -24.08 -20.22 -5.92
C ASP A 190 -23.21 -19.17 -5.21
N ILE A 191 -23.24 -17.91 -5.67
CA ILE A 191 -22.47 -16.81 -5.07
C ILE A 191 -22.94 -16.53 -3.63
N VAL A 192 -24.25 -16.43 -3.42
CA VAL A 192 -24.83 -16.07 -2.12
C VAL A 192 -24.86 -17.28 -1.15
N GLY A 193 -24.61 -18.49 -1.67
CA GLY A 193 -24.64 -19.74 -0.89
C GLY A 193 -26.05 -20.09 -0.41
N LEU A 194 -27.05 -19.96 -1.30
CA LEU A 194 -28.46 -20.24 -1.01
C LEU A 194 -28.95 -21.38 -1.92
N SER A 195 -29.59 -22.40 -1.34
CA SER A 195 -30.18 -23.47 -2.15
C SER A 195 -31.42 -22.97 -2.92
N SER A 196 -31.71 -23.54 -4.09
CA SER A 196 -32.89 -23.17 -4.87
C SER A 196 -34.20 -23.37 -4.09
N SER A 197 -34.30 -24.45 -3.29
CA SER A 197 -35.48 -24.70 -2.46
C SER A 197 -35.65 -23.63 -1.38
N SER A 198 -34.56 -23.25 -0.70
CA SER A 198 -34.59 -22.16 0.29
C SER A 198 -34.99 -20.83 -0.33
N PHE A 199 -34.47 -20.51 -1.52
CA PHE A 199 -34.84 -19.30 -2.25
C PHE A 199 -36.34 -19.25 -2.56
N TYR A 200 -36.89 -20.29 -3.20
CA TYR A 200 -38.31 -20.30 -3.54
C TYR A 200 -39.21 -20.38 -2.31
N TYR A 201 -38.78 -21.05 -1.24
CA TYR A 201 -39.50 -21.07 0.04
C TYR A 201 -39.61 -19.66 0.62
N GLN A 202 -38.49 -18.92 0.71
CA GLN A 202 -38.52 -17.56 1.26
C GLN A 202 -39.20 -16.56 0.32
N LEU A 203 -39.05 -16.71 -0.99
CA LEU A 203 -39.75 -15.88 -1.96
C LEU A 203 -41.27 -16.05 -1.82
N LYS A 204 -41.74 -17.29 -1.63
CA LYS A 204 -43.15 -17.57 -1.36
C LYS A 204 -43.59 -16.98 -0.03
N ALA A 205 -42.82 -17.18 1.03
CA ALA A 205 -43.12 -16.67 2.37
C ALA A 205 -43.23 -15.13 2.40
N MET A 206 -42.40 -14.42 1.63
CA MET A 206 -42.45 -12.96 1.52
C MET A 206 -43.64 -12.45 0.70
N LYS A 207 -44.12 -13.23 -0.26
CA LYS A 207 -45.26 -12.86 -1.13
C LYS A 207 -46.61 -13.28 -0.55
N SER A 208 -46.63 -14.26 0.35
CA SER A 208 -47.84 -14.66 1.03
C SER A 208 -48.30 -13.56 2.00
N PRO A 209 -49.60 -13.19 2.00
CA PRO A 209 -50.14 -12.32 3.03
C PRO A 209 -49.90 -12.93 4.40
N SER A 210 -49.57 -12.08 5.38
CA SER A 210 -49.35 -12.49 6.77
C SER A 210 -50.49 -13.39 7.25
N LYS A 211 -50.19 -14.47 7.99
CA LYS A 211 -51.20 -15.30 8.66
C LYS A 211 -52.14 -14.47 9.56
N TYR A 212 -51.67 -13.30 9.98
CA TYR A 212 -52.38 -12.33 10.79
C TYR A 212 -52.71 -11.06 9.99
N ALA A 213 -52.70 -11.06 8.65
CA ALA A 213 -52.90 -9.86 7.83
C ALA A 213 -54.22 -9.15 8.19
N GLU A 214 -55.30 -9.91 8.30
CA GLU A 214 -56.63 -9.40 8.70
C GLU A 214 -56.64 -8.89 10.15
N LEU A 215 -55.83 -9.48 11.04
CA LEU A 215 -55.70 -9.05 12.43
C LEU A 215 -54.84 -7.79 12.55
N THR A 216 -53.79 -7.66 11.74
CA THR A 216 -52.97 -6.46 11.68
C THR A 216 -53.71 -5.30 11.05
N GLU A 217 -54.53 -5.52 10.02
CA GLU A 217 -55.42 -4.48 9.45
C GLU A 217 -56.37 -3.94 10.51
N LYS A 218 -57.03 -4.82 11.26
CA LYS A 218 -57.91 -4.42 12.38
C LYS A 218 -57.15 -3.68 13.48
N ILE A 219 -55.94 -4.11 13.82
CA ILE A 219 -55.13 -3.40 14.82
C ILE A 219 -54.71 -2.02 14.29
N THR A 220 -54.34 -1.89 13.02
CA THR A 220 -53.98 -0.59 12.43
C THR A 220 -55.17 0.35 12.33
N GLU A 221 -56.36 -0.16 12.00
CA GLU A 221 -57.62 0.62 12.04
C GLU A 221 -57.91 1.09 13.46
N ILE A 222 -57.85 0.18 14.45
CA ILE A 222 -58.07 0.53 15.86
C ILE A 222 -57.06 1.58 16.34
N VAL A 223 -55.77 1.44 15.98
CA VAL A 223 -54.73 2.40 16.38
C VAL A 223 -54.94 3.77 15.72
N GLN A 224 -55.35 3.81 14.44
CA GLN A 224 -55.72 5.05 13.76
C GLN A 224 -56.94 5.72 14.39
N ASP A 225 -57.98 4.95 14.71
CA ASP A 225 -59.19 5.47 15.38
C ASP A 225 -58.93 5.88 16.84
N SER A 226 -57.93 5.28 17.50
CA SER A 226 -57.59 5.56 18.90
C SER A 226 -56.68 6.78 19.08
N GLY A 227 -56.19 7.40 18.00
CA GLY A 227 -55.36 8.61 18.05
C GLY A 227 -54.00 8.44 18.73
N PHE A 228 -53.53 7.21 18.95
CA PHE A 228 -52.19 6.93 19.44
C PHE A 228 -51.23 6.90 18.25
N SER A 229 -50.52 8.01 18.04
CA SER A 229 -49.33 8.08 17.19
C SER A 229 -48.05 7.90 17.98
#